data_AF-A0A970IT19-F1
#
_entry.id   AF-A0A970IT19-F1
#
_cell.length_a   1.000
_cell.length_b   1.000
_cell.length_c   1.000
_cell.angle_alpha   90.00
_cell.angle_beta   90.00
_cell.angle_gamma   90.00
#
_symmetry.space_group_name_H-M   'P 1'
#
loop_
_entity.id
_entity.type
_entity.pdbx_description
1 polymer ?
#
loop_
_entity_poly.entity_id
_entity_poly.type
_entity_poly.pdbx_seq_one_letter_code
_entity_poly.pdbx_strand_id
1 'polypeptide(L)'
;MKSKFNAKKWFKNLTPNMAWDQYVGMSERIFISNFYAEGVYDIKQMCTIYASEIPQLYYGVLFNMKDIKLIGELLEQYLKAYLKKIGGIDNMEFYTVEELDEMFYEGFEEMVQEVMKKYNITRDQFTDASTGENKKPKKVPRTDQVL
;
A
#
# COMPACT_ATOMS: atom_id res chain seq x y z
N MET A 1 -13.40 1.38 25.20
CA MET A 1 -13.99 2.64 24.69
C MET A 1 -14.04 2.54 23.17
N LYS A 2 -15.21 2.31 22.56
CA LYS A 2 -15.32 2.23 21.09
C LYS A 2 -15.41 3.65 20.54
N SER A 3 -14.34 4.16 19.95
CA SER A 3 -14.38 5.41 19.20
C SER A 3 -15.34 5.24 18.04
N LYS A 4 -16.46 5.98 18.06
CA LYS A 4 -17.36 6.09 16.92
C LYS A 4 -16.64 6.91 15.85
N PHE A 5 -15.96 6.24 14.94
CA PHE A 5 -15.34 6.88 13.77
C PHE A 5 -16.45 7.56 12.97
N ASN A 6 -16.53 8.89 13.08
CA ASN A 6 -17.58 9.67 12.45
C ASN A 6 -17.17 9.93 11.00
N ALA A 7 -17.37 8.91 10.15
CA ALA A 7 -16.85 8.81 8.77
C ALA A 7 -17.20 10.02 7.86
N LYS A 8 -18.14 10.88 8.23
CA LYS A 8 -18.56 12.04 7.44
C LYS A 8 -17.71 13.32 7.62
N LYS A 9 -16.80 13.39 8.60
CA LYS A 9 -16.06 14.65 8.88
C LYS A 9 -14.59 14.66 8.48
N TRP A 10 -13.93 13.51 8.43
CA TRP A 10 -12.47 13.48 8.22
C TRP A 10 -12.04 13.96 6.82
N PHE A 11 -12.89 13.79 5.81
CA PHE A 11 -12.62 14.27 4.44
C PHE A 11 -12.61 15.79 4.28
N LYS A 12 -13.29 16.55 5.14
CA LYS A 12 -13.53 17.99 4.90
C LYS A 12 -12.29 18.87 4.98
N ASN A 13 -11.20 18.36 5.57
CA ASN A 13 -9.98 19.11 5.82
C ASN A 13 -8.73 18.41 5.26
N LEU A 14 -8.89 17.46 4.33
CA LEU A 14 -7.76 16.81 3.69
C LEU A 14 -6.97 17.83 2.87
N THR A 15 -5.72 18.05 3.25
CA THR A 15 -4.73 18.77 2.44
C THR A 15 -4.01 17.80 1.51
N PRO A 16 -3.29 18.28 0.47
CA PRO A 16 -2.50 17.42 -0.40
C PRO A 16 -1.51 16.52 0.38
N ASN A 17 -0.78 17.08 1.35
CA ASN A 17 0.14 16.31 2.18
C ASN A 17 -0.58 15.25 3.02
N MET A 18 -1.71 15.62 3.65
CA MET A 18 -2.48 14.66 4.44
C MET A 18 -3.06 13.53 3.58
N ALA A 19 -3.45 13.82 2.33
CA ALA A 19 -3.92 12.78 1.42
C ALA A 19 -2.79 11.83 1.03
N TRP A 20 -1.61 12.36 0.72
CA TRP A 20 -0.44 11.56 0.39
C TRP A 20 -0.05 10.62 1.54
N ASP A 21 0.14 11.19 2.74
CA ASP A 21 0.52 10.45 3.94
C ASP A 21 -0.51 9.37 4.33
N GLN A 22 -1.79 9.64 4.09
CA GLN A 22 -2.88 8.74 4.47
C GLN A 22 -3.04 7.56 3.53
N TYR A 23 -2.84 7.75 2.22
CA TYR A 23 -3.28 6.79 1.21
C TYR A 23 -2.16 6.13 0.41
N VAL A 24 -1.01 6.77 0.23
CA VAL A 24 -0.02 6.30 -0.75
C VAL A 24 1.03 5.37 -0.13
N GLY A 25 1.49 5.66 1.09
CA GLY A 25 2.38 4.78 1.86
C GLY A 25 3.77 4.55 1.24
N MET A 26 4.12 5.23 0.14
CA MET A 26 5.39 5.13 -0.56
C MET A 26 5.92 6.52 -0.94
N SER A 27 7.19 6.59 -1.34
CA SER A 27 7.79 7.85 -1.80
C SER A 27 7.24 8.27 -3.17
N GLU A 28 7.34 9.56 -3.48
CA GLU A 28 6.97 10.12 -4.78
C GLU A 28 7.77 9.48 -5.91
N ARG A 29 9.04 9.15 -5.65
CA ARG A 29 9.92 8.49 -6.61
C ARG A 29 9.43 7.10 -6.99
N ILE A 30 9.10 6.28 -5.99
CA ILE A 30 8.56 4.94 -6.21
C ILE A 30 7.21 5.02 -6.92
N PHE A 31 6.32 5.90 -6.43
CA PHE A 31 4.98 6.06 -7.00
C PHE A 31 5.04 6.39 -8.49
N ILE A 32 5.79 7.43 -8.88
CA ILE A 32 5.85 7.85 -10.29
C ILE A 32 6.58 6.79 -11.13
N SER A 33 7.64 6.16 -10.60
CA SER A 33 8.38 5.11 -11.34
C SER A 33 7.50 3.91 -11.67
N ASN A 34 6.64 3.46 -10.74
CA ASN A 34 5.68 2.38 -11.00
C ASN A 34 4.75 2.70 -12.18
N PHE A 35 4.18 3.91 -12.22
CA PHE A 35 3.32 4.32 -13.34
C PHE A 35 4.09 4.48 -14.66
N TYR A 36 5.33 4.97 -14.61
CA TYR A 36 6.19 5.07 -15.79
C TYR A 36 6.52 3.70 -16.38
N ALA A 37 6.77 2.70 -15.54
CA ALA A 37 6.99 1.31 -15.94
C ALA A 37 5.76 0.72 -16.68
N GLU A 38 4.56 1.14 -16.29
CA GLU A 38 3.30 0.75 -16.94
C GLU A 38 2.93 1.61 -18.17
N GLY A 39 3.76 2.60 -18.53
CA GLY A 39 3.52 3.48 -19.67
C GLY A 39 2.52 4.62 -19.42
N VAL A 40 2.22 4.94 -18.16
CA VAL A 40 1.38 6.08 -17.78
C VAL A 40 2.29 7.24 -17.39
N TYR A 41 2.31 8.31 -18.19
CA TYR A 41 3.23 9.44 -17.98
C TYR A 41 2.55 10.73 -17.49
N ASP A 42 1.21 10.83 -17.63
CA ASP A 42 0.45 11.99 -17.18
C ASP A 42 0.13 11.90 -15.68
N ILE A 43 0.61 12.87 -14.90
CA ILE A 43 0.46 12.89 -13.43
C ILE A 43 -1.02 12.84 -13.00
N LYS A 44 -1.90 13.53 -13.72
CA LYS A 44 -3.33 13.53 -13.40
C LYS A 44 -3.94 12.15 -13.63
N GLN A 45 -3.56 11.48 -14.72
CA GLN A 45 -3.99 10.12 -15.01
C GLN A 45 -3.51 9.14 -13.93
N MET A 46 -2.24 9.22 -13.50
CA MET A 46 -1.71 8.38 -12.41
C MET A 46 -2.53 8.53 -11.13
N CYS A 47 -2.77 9.78 -10.71
CA CYS A 47 -3.50 10.06 -9.48
C CYS A 47 -4.97 9.62 -9.58
N THR A 48 -5.56 9.70 -10.77
CA THR A 48 -6.94 9.25 -11.01
C THR A 48 -7.05 7.73 -10.95
N ILE A 49 -6.12 7.01 -11.57
CA ILE A 49 -6.05 5.53 -11.53
C ILE A 49 -5.86 5.09 -10.08
N TYR A 50 -4.83 5.59 -9.41
CA TYR A 50 -4.52 5.23 -8.02
C TYR A 50 -5.69 5.50 -7.08
N ALA A 51 -6.32 6.68 -7.17
CA ALA A 51 -7.46 7.01 -6.32
C ALA A 51 -8.64 6.06 -6.51
N SER A 52 -8.83 5.53 -7.72
CA SER A 52 -9.91 4.57 -8.01
C SER A 52 -9.69 3.18 -7.37
N GLU A 53 -8.44 2.86 -7.02
CA GLU A 53 -8.06 1.58 -6.41
C GLU A 53 -8.15 1.63 -4.88
N ILE A 54 -8.04 2.82 -4.27
CA ILE A 54 -8.12 3.02 -2.82
C ILE A 54 -9.29 2.27 -2.15
N PRO A 55 -10.53 2.27 -2.66
CA PRO A 55 -11.62 1.54 -2.02
C PRO A 55 -11.36 0.05 -1.82
N GLN A 56 -10.52 -0.56 -2.67
CA GLN A 56 -10.14 -1.98 -2.56
C GLN A 56 -9.13 -2.22 -1.43
N LEU A 57 -8.31 -1.21 -1.12
CA LEU A 57 -7.27 -1.27 -0.09
C LEU A 57 -7.80 -1.02 1.33
N TYR A 58 -8.96 -0.34 1.46
CA TYR A 58 -9.53 0.06 2.76
C TYR A 58 -10.83 -0.69 3.08
N TYR A 59 -10.69 -1.89 3.64
CA TYR A 59 -11.84 -2.70 4.04
C TYR A 59 -12.71 -1.99 5.10
N GLY A 60 -14.02 -1.97 4.89
CA GLY A 60 -14.98 -1.38 5.82
C GLY A 60 -15.13 0.15 5.74
N VAL A 61 -14.46 0.81 4.80
CA VAL A 61 -14.65 2.24 4.51
C VAL A 61 -15.44 2.40 3.22
N LEU A 62 -16.52 3.19 3.27
CA LEU A 62 -17.30 3.54 2.09
C LEU A 62 -16.80 4.86 1.52
N PHE A 63 -16.37 4.84 0.27
CA PHE A 63 -16.02 6.03 -0.50
C PHE A 63 -17.12 6.31 -1.51
N ASN A 64 -17.61 7.55 -1.54
CA ASN A 64 -18.43 7.98 -2.67
C ASN A 64 -17.52 8.52 -3.80
N MET A 65 -18.05 8.61 -5.02
CA MET A 65 -17.27 9.06 -6.18
C MET A 65 -16.67 10.47 -6.03
N LYS A 66 -17.32 11.36 -5.28
CA LYS A 66 -16.77 12.70 -5.00
C LYS A 66 -15.56 12.63 -4.08
N ASP A 67 -15.57 11.71 -3.12
CA ASP A 67 -14.43 11.48 -2.22
C ASP A 67 -13.24 10.95 -3.02
N ILE A 68 -13.45 9.94 -3.87
CA ILE A 68 -12.42 9.38 -4.75
C ILE A 68 -11.82 10.45 -5.66
N LYS A 69 -12.67 11.27 -6.29
CA LYS A 69 -12.23 12.38 -7.15
C LYS A 69 -11.40 13.41 -6.37
N LEU A 70 -11.86 13.78 -5.17
CA LEU A 70 -11.13 14.72 -4.31
C LEU A 70 -9.76 14.17 -3.92
N ILE A 71 -9.66 12.88 -3.57
CA ILE A 71 -8.37 12.26 -3.27
C ILE A 71 -7.44 12.37 -4.49
N GLY A 72 -7.90 11.97 -5.69
CA GLY A 72 -7.11 12.09 -6.91
C GLY A 72 -6.62 13.52 -7.18
N GLU A 73 -7.47 14.53 -6.99
CA GLU A 73 -7.10 15.94 -7.13
C GLU A 73 -6.06 16.41 -6.09
N LEU A 74 -6.13 15.91 -4.86
CA LEU A 74 -5.18 16.23 -3.80
C LEU A 74 -3.82 15.56 -4.03
N LEU A 75 -3.81 14.30 -4.50
CA LEU A 75 -2.59 13.59 -4.90
C LEU A 75 -1.93 14.28 -6.09
N GLU A 76 -2.71 14.72 -7.09
CA GLU A 76 -2.20 15.47 -8.24
C GLU A 76 -1.53 16.78 -7.81
N GLN A 77 -2.17 17.53 -6.90
CA GLN A 77 -1.60 18.76 -6.35
C GLN A 77 -0.30 18.51 -5.59
N TYR A 78 -0.26 17.44 -4.80
CA TYR A 78 0.94 17.04 -4.05
C TYR A 78 2.10 16.75 -5.00
N LEU A 79 1.89 15.88 -5.99
CA LEU A 79 2.94 15.51 -6.95
C LEU A 79 3.38 16.69 -7.81
N LYS A 80 2.47 17.56 -8.23
CA LYS A 80 2.87 18.79 -8.96
C LYS A 80 3.74 19.71 -8.11
N ALA A 81 3.46 19.85 -6.82
CA ALA A 81 4.29 20.61 -5.90
C ALA A 81 5.67 19.96 -5.71
N TYR A 82 5.71 18.62 -5.59
CA TYR A 82 6.95 17.84 -5.53
C TYR A 82 7.81 18.03 -6.79
N LEU A 83 7.23 17.81 -7.99
CA LEU A 83 7.93 17.98 -9.27
C LEU A 83 8.44 19.40 -9.44
N LYS A 84 7.64 20.41 -9.07
CA LYS A 84 8.09 21.80 -9.10
C LYS A 84 9.30 22.03 -8.18
N LYS A 85 9.33 21.41 -7.00
CA LYS A 85 10.44 21.53 -6.04
C LYS A 85 11.75 20.93 -6.58
N ILE A 86 11.67 19.84 -7.34
CA ILE A 86 12.84 19.21 -7.97
C ILE A 86 13.16 19.76 -9.38
N GLY A 87 12.40 20.75 -9.84
CA GLY A 87 12.65 21.44 -11.12
C GLY A 87 12.02 20.80 -12.35
N GLY A 88 11.11 19.84 -12.17
CA GLY A 88 10.39 19.17 -13.25
C GLY A 88 10.62 17.66 -13.26
N ILE A 89 9.84 16.97 -14.11
CA ILE A 89 9.89 15.52 -14.26
C ILE A 89 11.21 15.05 -14.91
N ASP A 90 11.83 15.88 -15.75
CA ASP A 90 13.08 15.55 -16.44
C ASP A 90 14.30 15.50 -15.50
N ASN A 91 14.19 16.10 -14.30
CA ASN A 91 15.22 16.03 -13.27
C ASN A 91 15.02 14.84 -12.32
N MET A 92 14.00 14.02 -12.58
CA MET A 92 13.69 12.87 -11.77
C MET A 92 14.49 11.66 -12.24
N GLU A 93 15.22 11.05 -11.32
CA GLU A 93 15.76 9.71 -11.55
C GLU A 93 14.66 8.69 -11.31
N PHE A 94 14.33 7.90 -12.34
CA PHE A 94 13.37 6.82 -12.23
C PHE A 94 14.05 5.55 -11.77
N TYR A 95 13.30 4.71 -11.06
CA TYR A 95 13.71 3.32 -10.86
C TYR A 95 13.44 2.51 -12.12
N THR A 96 14.29 1.53 -12.42
CA THR A 96 14.00 0.53 -13.45
C THR A 96 12.93 -0.45 -12.98
N VAL A 97 12.37 -1.23 -13.89
CA VAL A 97 11.40 -2.28 -13.55
C VAL A 97 12.03 -3.29 -12.58
N GLU A 98 13.28 -3.67 -12.84
CA GLU A 98 14.01 -4.63 -12.00
C GLU A 98 14.25 -4.08 -10.59
N GLU A 99 14.60 -2.79 -10.45
CA GLU A 99 14.76 -2.15 -9.14
C GLU A 99 13.42 -2.09 -8.38
N LEU A 100 12.32 -1.78 -9.07
CA LEU A 100 10.99 -1.76 -8.46
C LEU A 100 10.56 -3.16 -7.99
N ASP A 101 10.82 -4.19 -8.80
CA ASP A 101 10.54 -5.58 -8.44
C ASP A 101 11.36 -6.00 -7.22
N GLU A 102 12.66 -5.68 -7.18
CA GLU A 102 13.53 -5.98 -6.03
C GLU A 102 13.00 -5.32 -4.76
N MET A 103 12.66 -4.02 -4.81
CA MET A 103 12.08 -3.29 -3.69
C MET A 103 10.75 -3.90 -3.22
N PHE A 104 9.91 -4.37 -4.14
CA PHE A 104 8.66 -5.05 -3.80
C PHE A 104 8.93 -6.38 -3.08
N TYR A 105 9.85 -7.21 -3.58
CA TYR A 105 10.18 -8.49 -2.97
C TYR A 105 10.82 -8.32 -1.59
N GLU A 106 11.71 -7.35 -1.42
CA GLU A 106 12.31 -7.03 -0.13
C GLU A 106 11.25 -6.62 0.90
N GLY A 107 10.39 -5.65 0.54
CA GLY A 107 9.32 -5.20 1.43
C GLY A 107 8.30 -6.30 1.74
N PHE A 108 8.00 -7.17 0.77
CA PHE A 108 7.16 -8.34 0.99
C PHE A 108 7.81 -9.32 1.97
N GLU A 109 9.09 -9.65 1.80
CA GLU A 109 9.80 -10.58 2.67
C GLU A 109 9.88 -10.05 4.11
N GLU A 110 10.16 -8.76 4.30
CA GLU A 110 10.12 -8.12 5.61
C GLU A 110 8.76 -8.29 6.29
N MET A 111 7.67 -8.01 5.57
CA MET A 111 6.31 -8.20 6.08
C MET A 111 6.03 -9.66 6.45
N VAL A 112 6.47 -10.63 5.65
CA VAL A 112 6.34 -12.05 5.97
C VAL A 112 7.10 -12.40 7.25
N GLN A 113 8.34 -11.94 7.39
CA GLN A 113 9.15 -12.18 8.59
C GLN A 113 8.50 -11.59 9.85
N GLU A 114 7.92 -10.39 9.76
CA GLU A 114 7.19 -9.77 10.87
C GLU A 114 5.95 -10.58 11.28
N VAL A 115 5.17 -11.06 10.30
CA VAL A 115 4.00 -11.91 10.54
C VAL A 115 4.43 -13.24 11.18
N MET A 116 5.47 -13.90 10.63
CA MET A 116 6.03 -15.14 11.17
C MET A 116 6.46 -14.98 12.63
N LYS A 117 7.18 -13.88 12.92
CA LYS A 117 7.61 -13.54 14.28
C LYS A 117 6.42 -13.27 15.21
N LYS A 118 5.43 -12.51 14.75
CA LYS A 118 4.25 -12.12 15.56
C LYS A 118 3.38 -13.30 15.95
N TYR A 119 3.20 -14.26 15.04
CA TYR A 119 2.35 -15.43 15.27
C TYR A 119 3.14 -16.70 15.63
N ASN A 120 4.47 -16.60 15.71
CA ASN A 120 5.38 -17.71 15.99
C ASN A 120 5.14 -18.91 15.04
N ILE A 121 5.09 -18.63 13.74
CA ILE A 121 4.89 -19.62 12.67
C ILE A 121 6.12 -19.70 11.77
N THR A 122 6.33 -20.86 11.18
CA THR A 122 7.40 -21.13 10.19
C THR A 122 7.02 -20.65 8.80
N ARG A 123 8.01 -20.53 7.90
CA ARG A 123 7.78 -20.16 6.49
C ARG A 123 6.87 -21.15 5.77
N ASP A 124 7.04 -22.45 6.04
CA ASP A 124 6.18 -23.50 5.48
C ASP A 124 4.72 -23.31 5.91
N GLN A 125 4.50 -23.03 7.20
CA GLN A 125 3.15 -22.78 7.72
C GLN A 125 2.52 -21.51 7.15
N PHE A 126 3.30 -20.44 6.94
CA PHE A 126 2.84 -19.23 6.26
C PHE A 126 2.45 -19.51 4.80
N THR A 127 3.27 -20.30 4.09
CA THR A 127 3.06 -20.64 2.68
C THR A 127 1.87 -21.57 2.48
N ASP A 128 1.71 -22.60 3.33
CA ASP A 128 0.53 -23.48 3.31
C ASP A 128 -0.75 -22.68 3.58
N ALA A 129 -0.71 -21.67 4.47
CA ALA A 129 -1.85 -20.81 4.75
C ALA A 129 -2.19 -19.82 3.63
N SER A 130 -1.18 -19.28 2.92
CA SER A 130 -1.38 -18.30 1.84
C SER A 130 -1.81 -18.93 0.51
N THR A 131 -1.45 -20.20 0.27
CA THR A 131 -1.81 -20.94 -0.96
C THR A 131 -3.15 -21.67 -0.86
N GLY A 132 -3.76 -21.73 0.33
CA GLY A 132 -5.04 -22.42 0.53
C GLY A 132 -4.95 -23.95 0.44
N GLU A 133 -3.74 -24.52 0.36
CA GLU A 133 -3.54 -25.96 0.45
C GLU A 133 -3.79 -26.41 1.90
N ASN A 134 -5.01 -26.85 2.18
CA ASN A 134 -5.40 -27.48 3.45
C ASN A 134 -4.62 -28.79 3.69
N LYS A 135 -3.35 -28.72 4.07
CA LYS A 135 -2.63 -29.85 4.65
C LYS A 135 -3.14 -30.02 6.08
N LYS A 136 -3.87 -31.12 6.33
CA LYS A 136 -4.41 -31.48 7.65
C LYS A 136 -3.37 -31.19 8.75
N PRO A 137 -3.73 -30.51 9.85
CA PRO A 137 -2.78 -30.13 10.87
C PRO A 137 -2.05 -31.38 11.39
N LYS A 138 -0.73 -31.43 11.23
CA LYS A 138 0.10 -32.43 11.91
C LYS A 138 -0.05 -32.17 13.41
N LYS A 139 -0.63 -33.14 14.13
CA LYS A 139 -0.74 -33.09 15.60
C LYS A 139 0.65 -32.87 16.18
N VAL A 140 0.87 -31.70 16.77
CA VAL A 140 2.03 -31.46 17.63
C VAL A 140 1.83 -32.33 18.87
N PRO A 141 2.76 -33.24 19.22
CA PRO A 141 2.65 -34.02 20.44
C PRO A 141 2.72 -33.07 21.64
N ARG A 142 1.75 -33.17 22.57
CA ARG A 142 1.89 -32.53 23.88
C ARG A 142 3.09 -33.16 24.60
N THR A 143 4.03 -32.33 25.01
CA THR A 143 5.19 -32.70 25.84
C THR A 143 4.84 -33.01 27.29
N ASP A 144 3.55 -33.16 27.62
CA ASP A 144 3.10 -33.37 29.01
C ASP A 144 2.88 -34.85 29.34
N GLN A 145 3.44 -35.77 28.55
CA GLN A 145 3.46 -37.20 28.83
C GLN A 145 4.89 -37.74 28.72
N VAL A 146 5.74 -37.34 29.65
CA VAL A 146 6.86 -38.18 30.08
C VAL A 146 6.70 -38.36 31.58
N LEU A 147 6.49 -39.62 31.95
CA LEU A 147 6.32 -40.16 33.30
C LEU A 147 7.46 -39.76 34.24
#